data_AF-A0A9E6WBF9-F1
#
_entry.id   AF-A0A9E6WBF9-F1
#
_cell.length_a   1.000
_cell.length_b   1.000
_cell.length_c   1.000
_cell.angle_alpha   90.00
_cell.angle_beta   90.00
_cell.angle_gamma   90.00
#
_symmetry.space_group_name_H-M   'P 1'
#
loop_
_entity.id
_entity.type
_entity.pdbx_description
1 polymer ?
#
loop_
_entity_poly.entity_id
_entity_poly.type
_entity_poly.pdbx_seq_one_letter_code
_entity_poly.pdbx_strand_id
1 'polypeptide(L)'
;MIFKILHVILLASVKYFFTLPYAMIIGLNYQQALISVLIGGIGGFLFFYYLSSNMIKLLDYLKPKICLFIPPFLKLKFHLFCQRMTIKKPVRIFSKKSRFLVKVKTTYGFWGIIIATPFLLTIPVGAFLANRYYAKRPQTVPFMIISIVSWAGLLTGIVHIFPKIFF
;
A
#
# COMPACT_ATOMS: atom_id res chain seq x y z
N MET A 1 4.42 -28.07 5.92
CA MET A 1 3.20 -27.26 6.18
C MET A 1 3.52 -25.83 6.62
N ILE A 2 4.30 -25.63 7.70
CA ILE A 2 4.60 -24.30 8.25
C ILE A 2 5.23 -23.34 7.23
N PHE A 3 6.23 -23.80 6.46
CA PHE A 3 6.85 -22.99 5.41
C PHE A 3 5.88 -22.52 4.32
N LYS A 4 4.89 -23.36 3.95
CA LYS A 4 3.86 -23.00 2.96
C LYS A 4 2.98 -21.87 3.47
N ILE A 5 2.56 -21.95 4.74
CA ILE A 5 1.76 -20.92 5.42
C ILE A 5 2.53 -19.59 5.52
N LEU A 6 3.79 -19.65 5.97
CA LEU A 6 4.65 -18.46 6.10
C LEU A 6 4.85 -17.78 4.74
N HIS A 7 5.10 -18.55 3.69
CA HIS A 7 5.23 -18.03 2.34
C HIS A 7 3.96 -17.33 1.85
N VAL A 8 2.77 -17.92 2.10
CA VAL A 8 1.47 -17.30 1.76
C VAL A 8 1.25 -16.00 2.53
N ILE A 9 1.58 -15.97 3.83
CA ILE A 9 1.47 -14.75 4.67
C ILE A 9 2.35 -13.63 4.10
N LEU A 10 3.61 -13.93 3.79
CA LEU A 10 4.52 -12.94 3.19
C LEU A 10 4.03 -12.47 1.83
N LEU A 11 3.57 -13.39 0.97
CA LEU A 11 3.04 -13.02 -0.34
C LEU A 11 1.77 -12.16 -0.19
N ALA A 12 0.90 -12.47 0.77
CA ALA A 12 -0.34 -11.72 1.05
C ALA A 12 -0.04 -10.28 1.47
N SER A 13 1.05 -10.06 2.20
CA SER A 13 1.51 -8.72 2.60
C SER A 13 1.92 -7.82 1.43
N VAL A 14 2.24 -8.39 0.26
CA VAL A 14 2.69 -7.64 -0.93
C VAL A 14 1.66 -7.69 -2.05
N LYS A 15 1.19 -8.88 -2.41
CA LYS A 15 0.33 -9.17 -3.57
C LYS A 15 -0.97 -9.88 -3.16
N TYR A 16 -1.72 -9.25 -2.26
CA TYR A 16 -2.96 -9.78 -1.67
C TYR A 16 -3.90 -10.52 -2.64
N PHE A 17 -4.30 -9.89 -3.74
CA PHE A 17 -5.26 -10.45 -4.70
C PHE A 17 -4.91 -11.85 -5.22
N PHE A 18 -3.63 -12.11 -5.52
CA PHE A 18 -3.19 -13.38 -6.11
C PHE A 18 -2.93 -14.48 -5.08
N THR A 19 -2.94 -14.15 -3.79
CA THR A 19 -2.45 -15.07 -2.77
C THR A 19 -3.40 -16.18 -2.41
N LEU A 20 -4.70 -15.91 -2.45
CA LEU A 20 -5.72 -16.92 -2.16
C LEU A 20 -5.78 -18.01 -3.24
N PRO A 21 -5.81 -17.68 -4.56
CA PRO A 21 -5.61 -18.67 -5.62
C PRO A 21 -4.30 -19.47 -5.49
N TYR A 22 -3.20 -18.76 -5.23
CA TYR A 22 -1.87 -19.36 -5.13
C TYR A 22 -1.75 -20.34 -3.95
N ALA A 23 -2.35 -20.01 -2.80
CA ALA A 23 -2.35 -20.87 -1.62
C ALA A 23 -3.07 -22.21 -1.89
N MET A 24 -4.14 -22.19 -2.69
CA MET A 24 -4.84 -23.42 -3.09
C MET A 24 -4.03 -24.25 -4.08
N ILE A 25 -3.34 -23.63 -5.04
CA ILE A 25 -2.45 -24.34 -5.98
C ILE A 25 -1.31 -25.07 -5.23
N ILE A 26 -0.81 -24.50 -4.12
CA ILE A 26 0.19 -25.15 -3.26
C ILE A 26 -0.39 -26.32 -2.43
N GLY A 27 -1.72 -26.52 -2.47
CA GLY A 27 -2.44 -27.55 -1.75
C GLY A 27 -2.67 -27.24 -0.27
N LEU A 28 -2.82 -25.96 0.11
CA LEU A 28 -3.32 -25.64 1.46
C LEU A 28 -4.83 -25.88 1.53
N ASN A 29 -5.28 -26.36 2.70
CA ASN A 29 -6.69 -26.39 3.01
C ASN A 29 -7.28 -24.99 2.91
N TYR A 30 -8.50 -24.90 2.38
CA TYR A 30 -9.20 -23.65 2.16
C TYR A 30 -9.24 -22.72 3.39
N GLN A 31 -9.59 -23.27 4.56
CA GLN A 31 -9.61 -22.51 5.82
C GLN A 31 -8.22 -21.98 6.20
N GLN A 32 -7.18 -22.80 6.02
CA GLN A 32 -5.79 -22.41 6.32
C GLN A 32 -5.31 -21.33 5.34
N ALA A 33 -5.66 -21.44 4.06
CA ALA A 33 -5.36 -20.43 3.05
C ALA A 33 -6.04 -19.09 3.39
N LEU A 34 -7.33 -19.11 3.71
CA LEU A 34 -8.10 -17.91 4.06
C LEU A 34 -7.54 -17.21 5.31
N ILE A 35 -7.28 -17.96 6.37
CA ILE A 35 -6.69 -17.42 7.61
C ILE A 35 -5.30 -16.83 7.33
N SER A 36 -4.46 -17.53 6.55
CA SER A 36 -3.11 -17.07 6.20
C SER A 36 -3.15 -15.76 5.39
N VAL A 37 -4.07 -15.67 4.43
CA VAL A 37 -4.25 -14.48 3.58
C VAL A 37 -4.76 -13.30 4.42
N LEU A 38 -5.72 -13.49 5.31
CA LEU A 38 -6.21 -12.43 6.21
C LEU A 38 -5.12 -11.95 7.16
N ILE A 39 -4.39 -12.86 7.80
CA ILE A 39 -3.29 -12.52 8.71
C ILE A 39 -2.19 -11.75 7.95
N GLY A 40 -1.79 -12.24 6.78
CA GLY A 40 -0.77 -11.57 5.97
C GLY A 40 -1.23 -10.24 5.40
N GLY A 41 -2.50 -10.13 4.99
CA GLY A 41 -3.09 -8.90 4.47
C GLY A 41 -3.21 -7.81 5.53
N ILE A 42 -3.82 -8.13 6.67
CA ILE A 42 -3.99 -7.18 7.79
C ILE A 42 -2.63 -6.84 8.42
N GLY A 43 -1.84 -7.87 8.74
CA GLY A 43 -0.51 -7.71 9.35
C GLY A 43 0.44 -6.95 8.43
N GLY A 44 0.47 -7.29 7.15
CA GLY A 44 1.25 -6.58 6.13
C GLY A 44 0.83 -5.12 6.00
N PHE A 45 -0.47 -4.85 5.90
CA PHE A 45 -0.98 -3.48 5.82
C PHE A 45 -0.55 -2.66 7.04
N LEU A 46 -0.75 -3.16 8.25
CA LEU A 46 -0.36 -2.47 9.48
C LEU A 46 1.15 -2.22 9.53
N PHE A 47 1.94 -3.24 9.22
CA PHE A 47 3.40 -3.14 9.18
C PHE A 47 3.84 -2.02 8.22
N PHE A 48 3.39 -2.05 6.96
CA PHE A 48 3.76 -1.04 5.97
C PHE A 48 3.18 0.34 6.29
N TYR A 49 1.99 0.41 6.90
CA TYR A 49 1.35 1.67 7.28
C TYR A 49 2.18 2.40 8.34
N TYR A 50 2.55 1.72 9.42
CA TYR A 50 3.39 2.30 10.47
C TYR A 50 4.83 2.53 10.01
N LEU A 51 5.40 1.59 9.25
CA LEU A 51 6.72 1.76 8.66
C LEU A 51 6.77 3.03 7.78
N SER A 52 5.74 3.27 6.97
CA SER A 52 5.67 4.45 6.12
C SER A 52 5.61 5.75 6.93
N SER A 53 4.99 5.75 8.12
CA SER A 53 4.94 6.92 9.01
C SER A 53 6.33 7.30 9.49
N ASN A 54 7.10 6.28 9.90
CA ASN A 54 8.46 6.48 10.35
C ASN A 54 9.36 6.89 9.18
N MET A 55 9.20 6.28 8.00
CA MET A 55 9.96 6.65 6.81
C MET A 55 9.70 8.10 6.35
N ILE A 56 8.45 8.56 6.37
CA ILE A 56 8.12 9.94 5.97
C ILE A 56 8.74 10.94 6.96
N LYS A 57 8.63 10.68 8.26
CA LYS A 57 9.26 11.51 9.30
C LYS A 57 10.79 11.49 9.21
N LEU A 58 11.38 10.32 8.98
CA LEU A 58 12.81 10.15 8.80
C LEU A 58 13.31 10.89 7.56
N LEU A 59 12.58 10.81 6.44
CA LEU A 59 12.90 11.56 5.23
C LEU A 59 12.82 13.07 5.49
N ASP A 60 11.79 13.54 6.19
CA ASP A 60 11.63 14.95 6.55
C ASP A 60 12.74 15.44 7.51
N TYR A 61 13.21 14.58 8.42
CA TYR A 61 14.32 14.87 9.32
C TYR A 61 15.70 14.81 8.64
N LEU A 62 15.91 13.87 7.72
CA LEU A 62 17.19 13.69 7.02
C LEU A 62 17.37 14.65 5.84
N LYS A 63 16.29 15.20 5.28
CA LYS A 63 16.31 16.23 4.21
C LYS A 63 17.39 17.31 4.37
N PRO A 64 17.48 18.03 5.50
CA PRO A 64 18.49 19.08 5.68
C PRO A 64 19.92 18.52 5.76
N LYS A 65 20.10 17.35 6.41
CA LYS A 65 21.43 16.71 6.54
C LYS A 65 21.93 16.14 5.22
N ILE A 66 21.05 15.53 4.42
CA ILE A 66 21.39 15.02 3.08
C ILE A 66 21.85 16.18 2.19
N CYS A 67 21.19 17.35 2.25
CA CYS A 67 21.61 18.51 1.48
C CYS A 67 22.99 19.06 1.87
N LEU A 68 23.42 18.84 3.11
CA LEU A 68 24.75 19.19 3.62
C LEU A 68 25.82 18.17 3.23
N PHE A 69 25.47 16.89 3.16
CA PHE A 69 26.42 15.79 2.89
C PHE A 69 26.71 15.56 1.39
N ILE A 70 26.11 16.33 0.49
CA ILE A 70 26.33 16.17 -0.96
C ILE A 70 27.72 16.69 -1.34
N PRO A 71 28.59 15.84 -1.92
CA PRO A 71 29.90 16.27 -2.38
C PRO A 71 29.80 17.23 -3.59
N PRO A 72 30.80 18.11 -3.80
CA PRO A 72 30.73 19.23 -4.74
C PRO A 72 30.43 18.83 -6.20
N PHE A 73 30.86 17.66 -6.64
CA PHE A 73 30.62 17.14 -8.00
C PHE A 73 29.14 16.80 -8.28
N LEU A 74 28.38 16.37 -7.26
CA LEU A 74 26.94 16.07 -7.36
C LEU A 74 26.07 17.28 -7.06
N LYS A 75 26.66 18.34 -6.49
CA LYS A 75 25.96 19.53 -6.01
C LYS A 75 25.16 20.20 -7.12
N LEU A 76 25.67 20.33 -8.35
CA LEU A 76 24.93 20.98 -9.45
C LEU A 76 23.64 20.23 -9.84
N LYS A 77 23.69 18.90 -9.88
CA LYS A 77 22.55 18.03 -10.26
C LYS A 77 21.50 17.94 -9.15
N PHE A 78 21.96 17.92 -7.89
CA PHE A 78 21.11 17.82 -6.71
C PHE A 78 20.70 19.18 -6.11
N HIS A 79 21.30 20.30 -6.51
CA HIS A 79 20.91 21.63 -6.03
C HIS A 79 19.44 21.91 -6.33
N LEU A 80 18.95 21.48 -7.50
CA LEU A 80 17.53 21.56 -7.87
C LEU A 80 16.62 20.67 -7.00
N PHE A 81 17.14 19.53 -6.54
CA PHE A 81 16.44 18.61 -5.65
C PHE A 81 16.38 19.17 -4.22
N CYS A 82 17.50 19.64 -3.68
CA CYS A 82 17.57 20.35 -2.40
C CYS A 82 16.71 21.62 -2.39
N GLN A 83 16.76 22.42 -3.46
CA GLN A 83 15.90 23.60 -3.62
C GLN A 83 14.41 23.24 -3.77
N ARG A 84 14.08 22.07 -4.34
CA ARG A 84 12.70 21.54 -4.34
C ARG A 84 12.25 21.03 -2.98
N MET A 85 13.16 20.62 -2.11
CA MET A 85 12.86 20.11 -0.76
C MET A 85 12.78 21.21 0.30
N THR A 86 13.50 22.32 0.13
CA THR A 86 13.48 23.48 1.05
C THR A 86 12.41 24.49 0.71
N ILE A 87 12.10 24.70 -0.58
CA ILE A 87 11.02 25.59 -1.00
C ILE A 87 9.71 24.80 -0.91
N LYS A 88 8.83 25.15 0.04
CA LYS A 88 7.39 24.86 -0.04
C LYS A 88 6.83 25.57 -1.28
N LYS A 89 7.12 25.06 -2.48
CA LYS A 89 6.56 25.65 -3.70
C LYS A 89 5.05 25.55 -3.58
N PRO A 90 4.30 26.66 -3.70
CA PRO A 90 2.86 26.59 -3.78
C PRO A 90 2.52 25.63 -4.92
N VAL A 91 1.67 24.65 -4.62
CA VAL A 91 1.29 23.61 -5.59
C VAL A 91 0.78 24.33 -6.83
N ARG A 92 1.36 24.06 -8.01
CA ARG A 92 0.89 24.71 -9.25
C ARG A 92 -0.59 24.36 -9.44
N ILE A 93 -1.45 25.35 -9.19
CA ILE A 93 -2.91 25.23 -9.14
C ILE A 93 -3.47 24.77 -10.50
N PHE A 94 -2.70 24.97 -11.59
CA PHE A 94 -3.12 24.75 -12.98
C PHE A 94 -2.23 23.78 -13.79
N SER A 95 -1.53 22.82 -13.16
CA SER A 95 -0.87 21.75 -13.93
C SER A 95 -1.86 20.63 -14.30
N LYS A 96 -1.77 20.06 -15.52
CA LYS A 96 -2.56 18.87 -15.91
C LYS A 96 -2.45 17.74 -14.88
N LYS A 97 -1.25 17.53 -14.31
CA LYS A 97 -0.99 16.54 -13.24
C LYS A 97 -1.66 16.92 -11.90
N SER A 98 -1.67 18.21 -11.56
CA SER A 98 -2.32 18.74 -10.35
C SER A 98 -3.84 18.61 -10.47
N ARG A 99 -4.41 18.98 -11.62
CA ARG A 99 -5.85 18.87 -11.90
C ARG A 99 -6.31 17.41 -11.94
N PHE A 100 -5.49 16.49 -12.47
CA PHE A 100 -5.76 15.05 -12.39
C PHE A 100 -5.73 14.52 -10.95
N LEU A 101 -4.71 14.87 -10.16
CA LEU A 101 -4.63 14.51 -8.73
C LEU A 101 -5.82 15.05 -7.93
N VAL A 102 -6.22 16.31 -8.18
CA VAL A 102 -7.41 16.91 -7.55
C VAL A 102 -8.67 16.19 -8.01
N LYS A 103 -8.84 15.90 -9.31
CA LYS A 103 -10.01 15.17 -9.83
C LYS A 103 -10.12 13.77 -9.26
N VAL A 104 -9.01 13.02 -9.18
CA VAL A 104 -8.98 11.71 -8.51
C VAL A 104 -9.32 11.86 -7.03
N LYS A 105 -8.79 12.88 -6.35
CA LYS A 105 -9.09 13.15 -4.94
C LYS A 105 -10.53 13.62 -4.71
N THR A 106 -11.15 14.37 -5.61
CA THR A 106 -12.52 14.89 -5.47
C THR A 106 -13.57 13.91 -5.94
N THR A 107 -13.27 13.09 -6.96
CA THR A 107 -14.21 12.12 -7.55
C THR A 107 -14.13 10.74 -6.90
N TYR A 108 -12.92 10.24 -6.58
CA TYR A 108 -12.74 8.93 -5.95
C TYR A 108 -12.44 9.01 -4.45
N GLY A 109 -11.96 10.15 -3.94
CA GLY A 109 -11.93 10.42 -2.50
C GLY A 109 -11.23 9.37 -1.64
N PHE A 110 -11.59 9.37 -0.36
CA PHE A 110 -11.12 8.42 0.65
C PHE A 110 -11.53 6.98 0.32
N TRP A 111 -12.78 6.79 -0.11
CA TRP A 111 -13.37 5.49 -0.41
C TRP A 111 -12.74 4.79 -1.62
N GLY A 112 -12.41 5.54 -2.67
CA GLY A 112 -11.80 4.99 -3.87
C GLY A 112 -10.42 4.42 -3.60
N ILE A 113 -9.62 5.04 -2.72
CA ILE A 113 -8.33 4.48 -2.32
C ILE A 113 -8.54 3.21 -1.51
N ILE A 114 -9.49 3.19 -0.57
CA ILE A 114 -9.77 2.03 0.28
C ILE A 114 -10.32 0.84 -0.50
N ILE A 115 -11.18 1.06 -1.48
CA ILE A 115 -11.78 0.00 -2.30
C ILE A 115 -10.79 -0.49 -3.34
N ALA A 116 -10.02 0.41 -3.96
CA ALA A 116 -9.05 0.06 -4.99
C ALA A 116 -7.76 -0.54 -4.42
N THR A 117 -7.46 -0.40 -3.13
CA THR A 117 -6.21 -0.92 -2.58
C THR A 117 -6.08 -2.43 -2.70
N PRO A 118 -6.98 -3.27 -2.17
CA PRO A 118 -6.72 -4.72 -2.18
C PRO A 118 -6.72 -5.33 -3.59
N PHE A 119 -7.33 -4.65 -4.58
CA PHE A 119 -7.49 -5.09 -5.96
C PHE A 119 -6.46 -4.51 -6.94
N LEU A 120 -6.18 -3.20 -6.87
CA LEU A 120 -5.43 -2.43 -7.87
C LEU A 120 -4.07 -1.93 -7.36
N LEU A 121 -3.92 -1.69 -6.05
CA LEU A 121 -2.69 -1.17 -5.45
C LEU A 121 -2.12 -2.14 -4.42
N THR A 122 -0.97 -2.75 -4.71
CA THR A 122 -0.23 -3.60 -3.75
C THR A 122 -0.27 -3.02 -2.34
N ILE A 123 -0.50 -3.86 -1.32
CA ILE A 123 -0.66 -3.43 0.08
C ILE A 123 0.41 -2.42 0.53
N PRO A 124 1.72 -2.56 0.21
CA PRO A 124 2.73 -1.58 0.61
C PRO A 124 2.45 -0.17 0.07
N VAL A 125 2.09 -0.08 -1.21
CA VAL A 125 1.74 1.19 -1.88
C VAL A 125 0.45 1.75 -1.31
N GLY A 126 -0.54 0.89 -1.07
CA GLY A 126 -1.80 1.26 -0.45
C GLY A 126 -1.63 1.83 0.95
N ALA A 127 -0.83 1.16 1.78
CA ALA A 127 -0.49 1.59 3.13
C ALA A 127 0.28 2.92 3.14
N PHE A 128 1.24 3.08 2.22
CA PHE A 128 1.96 4.33 2.04
C PHE A 128 1.04 5.49 1.64
N LEU A 129 0.15 5.28 0.66
CA LEU A 129 -0.84 6.29 0.24
C LEU A 129 -1.81 6.63 1.37
N ALA A 130 -2.37 5.62 2.04
CA ALA A 130 -3.31 5.79 3.14
C ALA A 130 -2.69 6.63 4.27
N ASN A 131 -1.45 6.34 4.63
CA ASN A 131 -0.73 7.12 5.63
C ASN A 131 -0.41 8.54 5.10
N ARG A 132 0.14 8.67 3.89
CA ARG A 132 0.54 9.99 3.35
C ARG A 132 -0.63 10.98 3.22
N TYR A 133 -1.81 10.50 2.82
CA TYR A 133 -2.96 11.37 2.52
C TYR A 133 -4.00 11.40 3.65
N TYR A 134 -4.13 10.34 4.43
CA TYR A 134 -5.22 10.17 5.41
C TYR A 134 -4.74 9.79 6.83
N ALA A 135 -3.43 9.86 7.14
CA ALA A 135 -2.91 9.63 8.51
C ALA A 135 -3.63 10.38 9.62
N LYS A 136 -4.13 11.59 9.33
CA LYS A 136 -4.83 12.43 10.31
C LYS A 136 -6.21 11.90 10.70
N ARG A 137 -6.78 10.95 9.94
CA ARG A 137 -8.09 10.37 10.22
C ARG A 137 -7.92 9.01 10.90
N PRO A 138 -8.35 8.84 12.16
CA PRO A 138 -8.19 7.59 12.90
C PRO A 138 -8.98 6.43 12.25
N GLN A 139 -10.05 6.77 11.52
CA GLN A 139 -10.90 5.80 10.82
C GLN A 139 -10.23 5.14 9.60
N THR A 140 -9.09 5.65 9.12
CA THR A 140 -8.40 5.12 7.93
C THR A 140 -7.99 3.65 8.10
N VAL A 141 -7.44 3.31 9.26
CA VAL A 141 -6.98 1.95 9.56
C VAL A 141 -8.15 0.94 9.61
N PRO A 142 -9.22 1.16 10.39
CA PRO A 142 -10.33 0.19 10.43
C PRO A 142 -11.05 0.05 9.10
N PHE A 143 -11.23 1.13 8.32
CA PHE A 143 -11.84 1.01 6.99
C PHE A 143 -10.97 0.22 6.00
N MET A 144 -9.64 0.34 6.09
CA MET A 144 -8.73 -0.49 5.30
C MET A 144 -8.80 -1.97 5.68
N ILE A 145 -8.90 -2.27 6.98
CA ILE A 145 -9.08 -3.65 7.46
C ILE A 145 -10.41 -4.23 6.97
N ILE A 146 -11.51 -3.48 7.07
CA ILE A 146 -12.82 -3.88 6.56
C ILE A 146 -12.73 -4.17 5.06
N SER A 147 -12.08 -3.31 4.29
CA SER A 147 -11.88 -3.53 2.85
C SER A 147 -11.11 -4.82 2.57
N ILE A 148 -10.01 -5.08 3.27
CA ILE A 148 -9.23 -6.32 3.14
C ILE A 148 -10.12 -7.54 3.41
N VAL A 149 -10.91 -7.52 4.49
CA VAL A 149 -11.83 -8.61 4.85
C VAL A 149 -12.91 -8.80 3.77
N SER A 150 -13.53 -7.72 3.31
CA SER A 150 -14.55 -7.76 2.25
C SER A 150 -14.00 -8.36 0.95
N TRP A 151 -12.78 -7.98 0.55
CA TRP A 151 -12.13 -8.55 -0.62
C TRP A 151 -11.75 -10.03 -0.44
N ALA A 152 -11.34 -10.44 0.76
CA ALA A 152 -11.14 -11.85 1.09
C ALA A 152 -12.43 -12.66 0.87
N GLY A 153 -13.56 -12.11 1.32
CA GLY A 153 -14.90 -12.71 1.14
C GLY A 153 -15.34 -12.77 -0.32
N LEU A 154 -15.01 -11.75 -1.12
CA LEU A 154 -15.27 -11.77 -2.57
C LEU A 154 -14.43 -12.84 -3.27
N LEU A 155 -13.12 -12.91 -2.99
CA LEU A 155 -12.23 -13.92 -3.56
C LEU A 155 -12.63 -15.34 -3.15
N THR A 156 -13.04 -15.51 -1.91
CA THR A 156 -13.67 -16.71 -1.36
C THR A 156 -14.87 -17.14 -2.19
N GLY A 157 -15.81 -16.23 -2.45
CA GLY A 157 -17.00 -16.52 -3.25
C GLY A 157 -16.64 -16.94 -4.68
N ILE A 158 -15.71 -16.24 -5.31
CA ILE A 158 -15.25 -16.57 -6.68
C ILE A 158 -14.66 -17.98 -6.72
N VAL A 159 -13.81 -18.32 -5.77
CA VAL A 159 -13.16 -19.63 -5.70
C VAL A 159 -14.18 -20.75 -5.51
N HIS A 160 -15.18 -20.52 -4.66
CA HIS A 160 -16.20 -21.53 -4.41
C HIS A 160 -17.11 -21.76 -5.63
N ILE A 161 -17.37 -20.70 -6.41
CA ILE A 161 -18.19 -20.77 -7.63
C ILE A 161 -17.42 -21.41 -8.79
N PHE A 162 -16.10 -21.21 -8.87
CA PHE A 162 -15.25 -21.74 -9.93
C PHE A 162 -14.21 -22.77 -9.44
N PRO A 163 -14.64 -23.91 -8.87
CA PRO A 163 -13.71 -24.91 -8.34
C PRO A 163 -12.87 -25.57 -9.44
N LYS A 164 -13.38 -25.65 -10.68
CA LYS A 164 -12.73 -26.28 -11.84
C LYS A 164 -11.56 -25.50 -12.46
N ILE A 165 -11.29 -24.27 -12.01
CA ILE A 165 -10.19 -23.45 -12.55
C ILE A 165 -8.88 -23.70 -11.78
N PHE A 166 -8.99 -24.22 -10.55
CA PHE A 166 -7.85 -24.37 -9.63
C PHE A 166 -7.56 -25.82 -9.22
N PHE A 167 -8.36 -26.78 -9.71
CA PHE A 167 -8.19 -28.23 -9.56
C PHE A 167 -8.10 -28.91 -10.93
#